data_AF-A0A7Y8MU81-F1
#
_entry.id   AF-A0A7Y8MU81-F1
#
_cell.length_a   1.000
_cell.length_b   1.000
_cell.length_c   1.000
_cell.angle_alpha   90.00
_cell.angle_beta   90.00
_cell.angle_gamma   90.00
#
_symmetry.space_group_name_H-M   'P 1'
#
loop_
_entity.id
_entity.type
_entity.pdbx_description
1 polymer ?
#
loop_
_entity_poly.entity_id
_entity_poly.type
_entity_poly.pdbx_seq_one_letter_code
_entity_poly.pdbx_strand_id
1 'polypeptide(L)' 'MALIERATRSASAVTIGQTEIVPVDEEAFLFLVQQTPYFALNVMRTLAGRLREMDKRILGQM' A
#
# COMPACT_ATOMS: atom_id res chain seq x y z
N MET A 1 -7.01 -2.55 2.96
CA MET A 1 -6.54 -1.88 1.73
C MET A 1 -7.67 -1.71 0.72
N ALA A 2 -8.07 -0.46 0.44
CA ALA A 2 -9.22 -0.14 -0.41
C ALA A 2 -9.24 -0.82 -1.80
N LEU A 3 -8.10 -0.86 -2.49
CA LEU A 3 -7.99 -1.47 -3.82
C LEU A 3 -8.28 -2.99 -3.84
N ILE A 4 -7.92 -3.70 -2.77
CA ILE A 4 -8.03 -5.17 -2.69
C ILE A 4 -9.32 -5.57 -1.97
N GLU A 5 -9.68 -4.86 -0.89
CA GLU A 5 -10.82 -5.18 -0.04
C GLU A 5 -12.14 -4.56 -0.52
N ARG A 6 -12.11 -3.75 -1.58
CA ARG A 6 -13.26 -2.93 -2.04
C ARG A 6 -13.89 -2.12 -0.90
N ALA A 7 -13.04 -1.61 -0.01
CA ALA A 7 -13.43 -0.85 1.18
C ALA A 7 -13.00 0.63 1.07
N THR A 8 -13.48 1.48 1.98
CA THR A 8 -13.00 2.88 2.06
C THR A 8 -11.52 2.94 2.46
N ARG A 9 -10.79 3.97 2.01
CA ARG A 9 -9.38 4.19 2.36
C ARG A 9 -9.19 4.19 3.89
N SER A 10 -8.12 3.56 4.37
CA SER A 10 -7.78 3.50 5.80
C SER A 10 -7.10 4.77 6.31
N ALA A 11 -6.58 5.60 5.41
CA ALA A 11 -5.90 6.85 5.73
C ALA A 11 -6.00 7.84 4.56
N SER A 12 -5.76 9.11 4.83
CA SER A 12 -5.54 10.13 3.80
C SER A 12 -4.07 10.15 3.41
N ALA A 13 -3.79 10.37 2.12
CA ALA A 13 -2.46 10.68 1.61
C ALA A 13 -2.43 12.15 1.20
N VAL A 14 -1.39 12.87 1.62
CA VAL A 14 -1.19 14.30 1.30
C VAL A 14 0.20 14.46 0.70
N THR A 15 0.34 15.39 -0.23
CA THR A 15 1.64 15.73 -0.83
C THR A 15 2.37 16.73 0.06
N ILE A 16 3.69 16.60 0.17
CA ILE A 16 4.54 17.55 0.93
C ILE A 16 5.16 18.60 -0.02
N GLY A 17 5.22 18.31 -1.32
CA GLY A 17 5.73 19.20 -2.36
C GLY A 17 5.09 18.91 -3.71
N GLN A 18 5.68 19.44 -4.79
CA GLN A 18 5.26 19.13 -6.16
C GLN A 18 5.37 17.62 -6.38
N THR A 19 4.26 16.99 -6.80
CA THR A 19 4.15 15.53 -6.92
C THR A 19 3.31 15.20 -8.13
N GLU A 20 3.79 14.27 -8.94
CA GLU A 20 3.02 13.65 -10.02
C GLU A 20 2.64 12.23 -9.61
N ILE A 21 1.44 11.80 -9.98
CA ILE A 21 0.87 10.52 -9.56
C ILE A 21 0.31 9.81 -10.79
N VAL A 22 0.58 8.52 -10.89
CA VAL A 22 -0.08 7.63 -11.86
C VAL A 22 -1.15 6.81 -11.11
N PRO A 23 -2.43 6.92 -11.47
CA PRO A 23 -3.47 6.10 -10.86
C PRO A 23 -3.29 4.64 -11.29
N VAL A 24 -3.48 3.72 -10.35
CA VAL A 24 -3.51 2.27 -10.59
C VAL A 24 -4.83 1.75 -10.03
N ASP A 25 -5.73 1.35 -10.93
CA ASP A 25 -6.97 0.68 -10.58
C ASP A 25 -6.78 -0.84 -10.48
N GLU A 26 -7.87 -1.58 -10.25
CA GLU A 26 -7.81 -3.03 -10.03
C GLU A 26 -7.35 -3.78 -11.28
N GLU A 27 -7.79 -3.34 -12.47
CA GLU A 27 -7.40 -3.95 -13.74
C GLU A 27 -5.90 -3.76 -14.00
N ALA A 28 -5.40 -2.53 -13.87
CA ALA A 28 -3.98 -2.22 -14.00
C ALA A 28 -3.14 -2.95 -12.94
N PHE A 29 -3.64 -3.05 -11.70
CA PHE A 29 -2.96 -3.80 -10.64
C PHE A 29 -2.82 -5.29 -11.00
N LEU A 30 -3.91 -5.93 -11.44
CA LEU A 30 -3.90 -7.34 -11.84
C LEU A 30 -2.98 -7.56 -13.04
N PHE A 31 -3.00 -6.67 -14.02
CA PHE A 31 -2.08 -6.71 -15.15
C PHE A 31 -0.61 -6.66 -14.68
N LEU A 32 -0.27 -5.73 -13.79
CA LEU A 32 1.10 -5.62 -13.23
C LEU A 32 1.51 -6.87 -12.47
N VAL A 33 0.59 -7.48 -11.70
CA VAL A 33 0.85 -8.75 -11.00
C VAL A 33 1.10 -9.89 -11.99
N GLN A 34 0.33 -9.97 -13.07
CA GLN A 34 0.46 -11.02 -14.08
C GLN A 34 1.74 -10.87 -14.91
N GLN A 35 2.04 -9.66 -15.37
CA GLN A 35 3.21 -9.39 -16.22
C GLN A 35 4.50 -9.27 -15.42
N THR A 36 4.43 -8.94 -14.13
CA THR A 36 5.60 -8.77 -13.26
C THR A 36 5.31 -9.35 -11.87
N PRO A 37 5.45 -10.68 -11.68
CA PRO A 37 5.07 -11.33 -10.42
C PRO A 37 5.73 -10.76 -9.15
N TYR A 38 6.96 -10.25 -9.27
CA TYR A 38 7.67 -9.59 -8.15
C TYR A 38 6.99 -8.30 -7.67
N PHE A 39 6.12 -7.68 -8.48
CA PHE A 39 5.31 -6.53 -8.09
C PHE A 39 4.46 -6.83 -6.85
N ALA A 40 3.76 -7.96 -6.84
CA ALA A 40 2.94 -8.39 -5.71
C ALA A 40 3.79 -8.56 -4.43
N LEU A 41 4.97 -9.17 -4.56
CA LEU A 41 5.90 -9.34 -3.44
C LEU A 41 6.35 -8.00 -2.85
N ASN A 42 6.61 -6.99 -3.69
CA ASN A 42 7.01 -5.65 -3.23
C ASN A 42 5.88 -4.94 -2.47
N VAL A 43 4.64 -5.05 -2.96
CA VAL A 43 3.47 -4.53 -2.27
C VAL A 43 3.32 -5.22 -0.91
N MET A 44 3.35 -6.56 -0.87
CA MET A 44 3.20 -7.32 0.38
C MET A 44 4.30 -7.02 1.40
N ARG A 45 5.57 -6.90 0.96
CA ARG A 45 6.69 -6.50 1.84
C ARG A 45 6.46 -5.12 2.46
N THR A 46 5.97 -4.17 1.67
CA THR A 46 5.64 -2.81 2.15
C THR A 46 4.56 -2.84 3.22
N LEU A 47 3.49 -3.61 3.01
CA LEU A 47 2.40 -3.75 3.99
C LEU A 47 2.87 -4.43 5.28
N ALA A 48 3.63 -5.52 5.16
CA ALA A 48 4.20 -6.21 6.32
C ALA A 48 5.17 -5.30 7.10
N GLY A 49 5.93 -4.44 6.40
CA GLY A 49 6.77 -3.41 7.02
C GLY A 49 5.94 -2.40 7.82
N ARG A 50 4.87 -1.86 7.22
CA ARG A 50 3.96 -0.93 7.89
C ARG A 50 3.33 -1.53 9.14
N LEU A 51 2.89 -2.79 9.08
CA LEU A 51 2.32 -3.49 10.23
C LEU A 51 3.32 -3.60 11.38
N ARG A 52 4.56 -4.03 11.10
CA ARG A 52 5.62 -4.11 12.13
C ARG A 52 5.93 -2.75 12.76
N GLU A 53 5.94 -1.68 11.97
CA GLU A 53 6.15 -0.33 12.52
C GLU A 53 4.96 0.12 13.38
N MET A 54 3.73 -0.24 13.01
CA MET A 54 2.56 0.01 13.87
C MET A 54 2.67 -0.77 15.18
N ASP A 55 3.02 -2.06 15.14
CA ASP A 55 3.17 -2.90 16.33
C ASP A 55 4.22 -2.31 17.29
N LYS A 56 5.37 -1.86 16.76
CA LYS A 56 6.41 -1.17 17.56
C LYS A 56 5.89 0.09 18.23
N ARG A 57 5.08 0.89 17.53
CA ARG A 57 4.50 2.13 18.09
C ARG A 57 3.49 1.82 19.20
N ILE A 58 2.71 0.76 19.06
CA ILE A 58 1.75 0.32 20.09
C ILE A 58 2.51 -0.21 21.31
N LEU A 59 3.50 -1.07 21.10
CA LEU A 59 4.28 -1.68 22.19
C LEU A 59 5.19 -0.68 22.91
N GLY A 60 5.76 0.31 22.21
CA GLY A 60 6.58 1.36 22.81
C GLY A 60 5.79 2.45 23.55
N GLN A 61 4.46 2.36 23.53
CA GLN A 61 3.54 3.23 24.28
C GLN A 61 3.00 2.57 25.56
N MET A 62 3.37 1.31 25.82
CA MET A 62 3.13 0.59 27.08
C MET A 62 4.38 0.66 27.98
#